data_AF-A0A7W9YG02-F1
#
_entry.id   AF-A0A7W9YG02-F1
#
_cell.length_a   1.000
_cell.length_b   1.000
_cell.length_c   1.000
_cell.angle_alpha   90.00
_cell.angle_beta   90.00
_cell.angle_gamma   90.00
#
_symmetry.space_group_name_H-M   'P 1'
#
loop_
_entity.id
_entity.type
_entity.pdbx_description
1 polymer ?
#
loop_
_entity_poly.entity_id
_entity_poly.type
_entity_poly.pdbx_seq_one_letter_code
_entity_poly.pdbx_strand_id
1 'polypeptide(L)' 'MNGEDEDQREVAAHIEWQKRGMWLVLWGYYTRRYWAFARWPVPAGGVVVSAPDPDGLYAEMRRMEREHGFLRWRYGGG' A
#
# COMPACT_ATOMS: atom_id res chain seq x y z
N MET A 1 -4.87 10.46 -24.91
CA MET A 1 -5.16 10.66 -23.48
C MET A 1 -4.53 9.51 -22.70
N ASN A 2 -3.25 9.63 -22.35
CA ASN A 2 -2.49 8.63 -21.56
C ASN A 2 -1.75 9.26 -20.36
N GLY A 3 -1.89 10.57 -20.15
CA GLY A 3 -1.16 11.30 -19.09
C GLY A 3 -1.69 10.99 -17.70
N GLU A 4 -3.01 10.85 -17.54
CA GLU A 4 -3.62 10.61 -16.23
C GLU A 4 -3.14 9.29 -15.60
N ASP A 5 -2.94 8.24 -16.41
CA ASP A 5 -2.50 6.95 -15.88
C ASP A 5 -0.98 6.89 -15.62
N GLU A 6 -0.19 7.73 -16.28
CA GLU A 6 1.25 7.87 -15.98
C GLU A 6 1.43 8.57 -14.63
N ASP A 7 0.62 9.61 -14.37
CA ASP A 7 0.57 10.31 -13.09
C ASP A 7 0.17 9.35 -11.95
N GLN A 8 -0.83 8.48 -12.14
CA GLN A 8 -1.22 7.51 -11.09
C GLN A 8 -0.11 6.48 -10.80
N ARG A 9 0.69 6.09 -11.80
CA ARG A 9 1.81 5.17 -11.60
C ARG A 9 2.92 5.83 -10.78
N GLU A 10 3.23 7.09 -11.03
CA GLU A 10 4.20 7.85 -10.24
C GLU A 10 3.72 8.01 -8.79
N VAL A 11 2.43 8.27 -8.58
CA VAL A 11 1.83 8.32 -7.24
C VAL A 11 1.96 6.96 -6.54
N ALA A 12 1.69 5.84 -7.21
CA ALA A 12 1.88 4.51 -6.65
C ALA A 12 3.34 4.29 -6.20
N ALA A 13 4.31 4.63 -7.06
CA ALA A 13 5.74 4.52 -6.73
C ALA A 13 6.13 5.42 -5.55
N HIS A 14 5.56 6.62 -5.48
CA HIS A 14 5.78 7.54 -4.36
C HIS A 14 5.27 6.97 -3.03
N ILE A 15 4.08 6.35 -3.02
CA ILE A 15 3.51 5.70 -1.83
C ILE A 15 4.41 4.54 -1.37
N GLU A 16 4.88 3.70 -2.29
CA GLU A 16 5.80 2.61 -1.98
C GLU A 16 7.11 3.11 -1.37
N TRP A 17 7.69 4.16 -1.96
CA TRP A 17 8.91 4.80 -1.44
C TRP A 17 8.69 5.34 -0.02
N GLN A 18 7.59 6.06 0.24
CA GLN A 18 7.26 6.57 1.57
C GLN A 18 7.14 5.46 2.61
N LYS A 19 6.54 4.32 2.23
CA LYS A 19 6.39 3.16 3.11
C LYS A 19 7.68 2.34 3.24
N ARG A 20 8.77 2.76 2.60
CA ARG A 20 10.10 2.13 2.65
C ARG A 20 10.06 0.64 2.24
N GLY A 21 9.32 0.33 1.17
CA GLY A 21 9.21 -1.02 0.63
C GLY A 21 8.45 -2.03 1.52
N MET A 22 7.84 -1.56 2.60
CA MET A 22 6.97 -2.35 3.48
C MET A 22 5.66 -2.73 2.78
N TRP A 23 5.26 -1.93 1.81
CA TRP A 23 4.15 -2.19 0.90
C TRP A 23 4.66 -2.16 -0.53
N LEU A 24 4.19 -3.08 -1.36
CA LEU A 24 4.27 -2.97 -2.82
C LEU A 24 2.99 -2.30 -3.30
N VAL A 25 3.09 -1.20 -4.04
CA VAL A 25 1.91 -0.45 -4.52
C VAL A 25 1.87 -0.42 -6.04
N LEU A 26 0.72 -0.74 -6.62
CA LEU A 26 0.52 -0.86 -8.07
C LEU A 26 -0.74 -0.10 -8.49
N TRP A 27 -0.67 0.61 -9.62
CA TRP A 27 -1.86 1.13 -10.32
C TRP A 27 -2.39 0.09 -11.30
N GLY A 28 -3.62 -0.35 -11.10
CA GLY A 28 -4.30 -1.24 -12.02
C GLY A 28 -5.04 -0.46 -13.09
N TYR A 29 -4.45 -0.29 -14.28
CA TYR A 29 -5.02 0.44 -15.42
C TYR A 29 -6.44 -0.03 -15.78
N TYR A 30 -6.67 -1.35 -15.82
CA TYR A 30 -7.98 -1.91 -16.14
C TYR A 30 -9.02 -1.65 -15.05
N THR A 31 -8.61 -1.77 -13.78
CA THR A 31 -9.52 -1.57 -12.64
C THR A 31 -9.68 -0.11 -12.25
N ARG A 32 -8.80 0.78 -12.74
CA ARG A 32 -8.61 2.17 -12.29
C ARG A 32 -8.55 2.28 -10.76
N ARG A 33 -7.74 1.41 -10.14
CA ARG A 33 -7.57 1.32 -8.69
C ARG A 33 -6.12 1.09 -8.32
N TYR A 34 -5.75 1.66 -7.19
CA TYR A 34 -4.52 1.33 -6.48
C TYR A 34 -4.66 0.01 -5.74
N TRP A 35 -3.59 -0.77 -5.75
CA TRP A 35 -3.44 -2.01 -5.01
C TRP A 35 -2.20 -1.93 -4.15
N ALA A 36 -2.29 -2.27 -2.87
CA ALA A 36 -1.15 -2.34 -1.97
C ALA A 36 -1.06 -3.73 -1.33
N PHE A 37 0.12 -4.35 -1.44
CA PHE A 37 0.44 -5.67 -0.90
C PHE A 37 1.43 -5.51 0.24
N ALA A 38 1.12 -6.04 1.41
CA ALA A 38 2.02 -5.97 2.57
C ALA A 38 3.20 -6.93 2.38
N ARG A 39 4.42 -6.43 2.62
CA ARG A 39 5.70 -7.17 2.48
C ARG A 39 6.40 -7.42 3.81
N TRP A 40 5.93 -6.85 4.91
CA TRP A 40 6.39 -7.21 6.25
C TRP A 40 5.84 -8.60 6.64
N PRO A 41 6.35 -9.26 7.69
CA PRO A 41 5.82 -10.50 8.21
C PRO A 41 4.42 -10.28 8.83
N VAL A 42 3.42 -10.23 7.96
CA VAL A 42 2.01 -10.25 8.32
C VAL A 42 1.63 -11.68 8.74
N PRO A 43 0.72 -11.85 9.71
CA PRO A 43 0.20 -13.17 10.09
C PRO A 43 -0.34 -13.96 8.88
N ALA A 44 -0.45 -15.29 9.05
CA ALA A 44 -0.83 -16.22 7.98
C ALA A 44 -2.09 -15.76 7.22
N GLY A 45 -1.95 -15.60 5.89
CA GLY A 45 -2.99 -15.08 5.00
C GLY A 45 -2.54 -13.88 4.16
N GLY A 46 -1.53 -13.14 4.62
CA GLY A 46 -1.07 -11.92 3.96
C GLY A 46 -2.11 -10.79 4.04
N VAL A 47 -1.72 -9.59 3.60
CA VAL A 47 -2.62 -8.43 3.56
C VAL A 47 -2.53 -7.76 2.21
N VAL A 48 -3.69 -7.55 1.60
CA VAL A 48 -3.86 -6.81 0.35
C VAL A 48 -4.99 -5.82 0.54
N VAL A 49 -4.77 -4.57 0.16
CA VAL A 49 -5.80 -3.52 0.17
C VAL A 49 -5.89 -2.88 -1.21
N SER A 50 -7.07 -2.36 -1.56
CA SER A 50 -7.26 -1.61 -2.80
C SER A 50 -8.19 -0.42 -2.62
N ALA A 51 -7.92 0.66 -3.34
CA ALA A 51 -8.71 1.88 -3.30
C ALA A 51 -8.68 2.60 -4.66
N PRO A 52 -9.73 3.35 -5.04
CA PRO A 52 -9.73 4.11 -6.29
C PRO A 52 -8.83 5.35 -6.22
N ASP A 53 -8.55 5.86 -5.02
CA ASP A 53 -7.78 7.08 -4.76
C ASP A 53 -6.65 6.85 -3.73
N PRO A 54 -5.59 7.69 -3.74
CA PRO A 54 -4.45 7.55 -2.83
C PRO A 54 -4.81 7.71 -1.34
N ASP A 55 -5.70 8.66 -1.00
CA ASP A 55 -6.09 8.91 0.39
C ASP A 55 -6.83 7.71 1.00
N GLY A 56 -7.75 7.11 0.23
CA GLY A 56 -8.42 5.88 0.57
C GLY A 56 -7.44 4.72 0.74
N LEU A 57 -6.44 4.62 -0.14
CA LEU A 57 -5.39 3.60 -0.02
C LEU A 57 -4.61 3.77 1.29
N TYR A 58 -4.21 5.00 1.62
CA TYR A 58 -3.52 5.30 2.87
C TYR A 58 -4.35 4.94 4.11
N ALA A 59 -5.65 5.23 4.08
CA ALA A 59 -6.56 4.91 5.17
C ALA A 59 -6.63 3.38 5.41
N GLU A 60 -6.79 2.60 4.35
CA GLU A 60 -6.84 1.13 4.43
C GLU A 60 -5.48 0.54 4.86
N MET A 61 -4.37 1.05 4.33
CA MET A 61 -3.03 0.64 4.75
C MET A 61 -2.83 0.89 6.25
N ARG A 62 -3.20 2.07 6.76
CA ARG A 62 -3.10 2.40 8.20
C ARG A 62 -4.03 1.55 9.06
N ARG A 63 -5.21 1.19 8.55
CA ARG A 63 -6.15 0.30 9.24
C ARG A 63 -5.52 -1.08 9.42
N MET A 64 -4.98 -1.66 8.35
CA MET A 64 -4.32 -2.97 8.40
C MET A 64 -3.03 -2.95 9.22
N GLU A 65 -2.25 -1.86 9.14
CA GLU A 65 -1.07 -1.65 10.00
C GLU A 65 -1.42 -1.73 11.50
N ARG A 66 -2.56 -1.15 11.89
CA ARG A 66 -3.05 -1.23 13.27
C ARG A 66 -3.54 -2.63 13.62
N GLU A 67 -4.35 -3.22 12.75
CA GLU A 67 -4.98 -4.53 12.98
C GLU A 67 -3.94 -5.64 13.14
N HIS A 68 -2.88 -5.62 12.33
CA HIS A 68 -1.82 -6.65 12.36
C HIS A 68 -0.60 -6.27 13.21
N GLY A 69 -0.69 -5.20 14.01
CA GLY A 69 0.39 -4.82 14.93
C GLY A 69 1.69 -4.44 14.24
N PHE A 70 1.62 -3.80 13.06
CA PHE A 70 2.78 -3.41 12.26
C PHE A 70 3.81 -2.61 13.06
N LEU A 71 3.36 -1.66 13.90
CA LEU A 71 4.25 -0.87 14.75
C LEU A 71 4.99 -1.72 15.79
N ARG A 72 4.31 -2.73 16.36
CA ARG A 72 4.92 -3.68 17.29
C ARG A 72 5.98 -4.52 16.58
N TRP A 73 5.74 -4.96 15.35
CA TRP A 73 6.78 -5.65 14.58
C TRP A 73 7.94 -4.71 14.21
N ARG A 74 7.64 -3.51 13.71
CA ARG A 74 8.64 -2.57 13.19
C ARG A 74 9.57 -2.00 14.27
N TYR A 75 9.07 -1.81 15.48
CA TYR A 75 9.80 -1.17 16.59
C TYR A 75 10.02 -2.08 17.80
N GLY A 76 9.41 -3.27 17.84
CA GLY A 76 9.50 -4.19 18.97
C GLY A 76 10.66 -5.17 18.92
N GLY A 77 11.65 -4.96 18.03
CA GLY A 77 12.91 -5.70 18.04
C GLY A 77 13.93 -5.02 18.96
N GLY A 78 13.88 -5.37 20.25
CA GLY A 78 14.97 -5.20 21.22
C GLY A 78 15.59 -6.55 21.52
#